data_AF-A0A6H9KN08-F1
#
_entry.id   AF-A0A6H9KN08-F1
#
_cell.length_a   1.000
_cell.length_b   1.000
_cell.length_c   1.000
_cell.angle_alpha   90.00
_cell.angle_beta   90.00
_cell.angle_gamma   90.00
#
_symmetry.space_group_name_H-M   'P 1'
#
loop_
_entity.id
_entity.type
_entity.pdbx_description
1 polymer ?
#
loop_
_entity_poly.entity_id
_entity_poly.type
_entity_poly.pdbx_seq_one_letter_code
_entity_poly.pdbx_strand_id
1 'polypeptide(L)'
;MKRFISIACLLLVSIALIGCGGNKKANKTKMKEIPKWFLETPNDPNYVIAASSAVSRDLQMAVNTATEEARVQIARELETKVSGLFKRFREEVGVGEDAEFLTQSTDVSKSVVSTTLNGTKVRKKEIVQEGGGIRAYVLMEMALGPVNEALLNKIKDQKNMYTRFRASQGFQELEKDVEKFEKWKESNGGY
;
A
#
# COMPACT_ATOMS: atom_id res chain seq x y z
N MET A 1 40.52 57.71 11.56
CA MET A 1 40.49 56.23 11.39
C MET A 1 39.11 55.59 11.61
N LYS A 2 38.13 56.20 12.31
CA LYS A 2 36.78 55.62 12.45
C LYS A 2 35.83 55.86 11.25
N ARG A 3 36.08 56.91 10.44
CA ARG A 3 35.26 57.23 9.24
C ARG A 3 35.62 56.42 7.99
N PHE A 4 36.86 55.93 7.88
CA PHE A 4 37.29 55.06 6.77
C PHE A 4 36.84 53.60 6.98
N ILE A 5 36.68 53.16 8.22
CA ILE A 5 36.18 51.80 8.55
C ILE A 5 34.68 51.68 8.22
N SER A 6 33.88 52.73 8.39
CA SER A 6 32.45 52.71 8.03
C SER A 6 32.17 52.65 6.52
N ILE A 7 33.07 53.13 5.67
CA ILE A 7 32.89 53.08 4.21
C ILE A 7 33.36 51.73 3.64
N ALA A 8 34.39 51.12 4.26
CA ALA A 8 34.86 49.78 3.89
C ALA A 8 33.84 48.68 4.22
N CYS A 9 33.06 48.82 5.29
CA CYS A 9 31.98 47.88 5.62
C CYS A 9 30.75 47.99 4.71
N LEU A 10 30.48 49.15 4.08
CA LEU A 10 29.30 49.32 3.23
C LEU A 10 29.50 48.77 1.80
N LEU A 11 30.75 48.65 1.35
CA LEU A 11 31.12 48.13 0.02
C LEU A 11 31.26 46.59 -0.04
N LEU A 12 31.43 45.93 1.12
CA LEU A 12 31.55 44.47 1.22
C LEU A 12 30.19 43.73 1.25
N VAL A 13 29.08 44.44 1.48
CA VAL A 13 27.73 43.86 1.50
C VAL A 13 27.11 43.74 0.10
N SER A 14 27.65 44.47 -0.89
CA SER A 14 27.13 44.51 -2.27
C SER A 14 27.58 43.35 -3.18
N ILE A 15 28.43 42.42 -2.73
CA ILE A 15 28.92 41.28 -3.56
C ILE A 15 28.13 39.98 -3.30
N ALA A 16 27.16 39.97 -2.38
CA ALA A 16 26.44 38.76 -1.97
C ALA A 16 25.23 38.34 -2.87
N LEU A 17 25.13 38.79 -4.13
CA LEU A 17 23.94 38.49 -4.97
C LEU A 17 24.22 37.88 -6.36
N ILE A 18 25.45 37.48 -6.68
CA ILE A 18 25.72 36.78 -7.95
C ILE A 18 26.10 35.33 -7.65
N GLY A 19 25.11 34.43 -7.65
CA GLY A 19 25.43 33.02 -7.39
C GLY A 19 24.29 32.00 -7.33
N CYS A 20 23.12 32.25 -7.91
CA CYS A 20 22.16 31.17 -8.18
C CYS A 20 21.51 31.37 -9.56
N GLY A 21 22.34 31.54 -10.58
CA GLY A 21 21.96 31.50 -11.99
C GLY A 21 22.19 30.11 -12.60
N GLY A 22 21.93 29.05 -11.84
CA GLY A 22 21.93 27.69 -12.37
C GLY A 22 20.64 27.49 -13.15
N ASN A 23 20.69 27.75 -14.46
CA ASN A 23 19.61 27.49 -15.39
C ASN A 23 19.41 25.96 -15.53
N LYS A 24 18.92 25.32 -14.47
CA LYS A 24 18.35 23.98 -14.57
C LYS A 24 17.10 24.18 -15.39
N LYS A 25 17.20 23.92 -16.70
CA LYS A 25 16.02 23.57 -17.49
C LYS A 25 15.30 22.53 -16.65
N ALA A 26 14.17 22.92 -16.05
CA ALA A 26 13.26 21.98 -15.44
C ALA A 26 12.97 20.99 -16.56
N ASN A 27 13.62 19.83 -16.48
CA ASN A 27 13.41 18.77 -17.43
C ASN A 27 11.94 18.47 -17.23
N LYS A 28 11.11 18.90 -18.20
CA LYS A 28 9.74 18.46 -18.28
C LYS A 28 9.88 16.97 -18.58
N THR A 29 10.14 16.15 -17.56
CA THR A 29 9.97 14.71 -17.62
C THR A 29 8.56 14.58 -18.15
N LYS A 30 8.46 14.24 -19.44
CA LYS A 30 7.19 14.35 -20.14
C LYS A 30 6.29 13.39 -19.38
N MET A 31 5.22 13.88 -18.78
CA MET A 31 4.14 13.06 -18.19
C MET A 31 3.74 11.88 -19.09
N LYS A 32 4.03 11.98 -20.39
CA LYS A 32 3.91 10.94 -21.42
C LYS A 32 4.63 9.62 -21.12
N GLU A 33 5.64 9.58 -20.25
CA GLU A 33 6.36 8.35 -19.88
C GLU A 33 5.84 7.70 -18.59
N ILE A 34 4.93 8.37 -17.85
CA ILE A 34 4.30 7.78 -16.68
C ILE A 34 3.04 7.05 -17.12
N PRO A 35 2.88 5.75 -16.80
CA PRO A 35 1.69 5.02 -17.17
C PRO A 35 0.44 5.60 -16.50
N LYS A 36 -0.67 5.73 -17.24
CA LYS A 36 -1.92 6.29 -16.68
C LYS A 36 -2.42 5.49 -15.48
N TRP A 37 -2.31 4.17 -15.53
CA TRP A 37 -2.72 3.27 -14.44
C TRP A 37 -1.89 3.42 -13.17
N PHE A 38 -0.72 4.08 -13.24
CA PHE A 38 0.11 4.39 -12.09
C PHE A 38 -0.35 5.69 -11.41
N LEU A 39 -0.81 6.66 -12.20
CA LEU A 39 -1.38 7.91 -11.70
C LEU A 39 -2.81 7.71 -11.17
N GLU A 40 -3.57 6.85 -11.84
CA GLU A 40 -4.94 6.49 -11.52
C GLU A 40 -4.98 4.97 -11.31
N THR A 41 -4.58 4.53 -10.11
CA THR A 41 -4.65 3.11 -9.73
C THR A 41 -6.10 2.64 -9.84
N PRO A 42 -6.39 1.59 -10.62
CA PRO A 42 -7.74 1.09 -10.77
C PRO A 42 -8.27 0.56 -9.44
N ASN A 43 -9.53 0.84 -9.15
CA ASN A 43 -10.26 0.25 -8.03
C ASN A 43 -11.01 -0.99 -8.51
N ASP A 44 -10.99 -2.06 -7.71
CA ASP A 44 -11.68 -3.30 -7.99
C ASP A 44 -12.22 -3.87 -6.66
N PRO A 45 -13.54 -4.12 -6.53
CA PRO A 45 -14.10 -4.63 -5.28
C PRO A 45 -13.60 -6.02 -4.89
N ASN A 46 -13.04 -6.79 -5.84
CA ASN A 46 -12.57 -8.16 -5.61
C ASN A 46 -11.06 -8.24 -5.39
N TYR A 47 -10.33 -7.13 -5.53
CA TYR A 47 -8.87 -7.10 -5.43
C TYR A 47 -8.37 -5.94 -4.57
N VAL A 48 -7.27 -6.17 -3.86
CA VAL A 48 -6.42 -5.09 -3.35
C VAL A 48 -5.38 -4.80 -4.43
N ILE A 49 -5.26 -3.55 -4.87
CA ILE A 49 -4.39 -3.16 -5.98
C ILE A 49 -3.51 -2.02 -5.53
N ALA A 50 -2.19 -2.19 -5.66
CA ALA A 50 -1.23 -1.14 -5.37
C ALA A 50 -0.28 -0.92 -6.54
N ALA A 51 0.14 0.33 -6.70
CA ALA A 51 1.11 0.74 -7.71
C ALA A 51 2.38 1.28 -7.05
N SER A 52 3.54 0.92 -7.58
CA SER A 52 4.84 1.40 -7.08
C SER A 52 5.80 1.64 -8.25
N SER A 53 6.86 2.42 -7.99
CA SER A 53 7.90 2.62 -8.98
C SER A 53 9.25 2.77 -8.31
N ALA A 54 10.29 2.24 -8.94
CA ALA A 54 11.66 2.37 -8.46
C ALA A 54 12.61 2.68 -9.63
N VAL A 55 13.73 3.32 -9.32
CA VAL A 55 14.80 3.64 -10.27
C VAL A 55 16.07 2.93 -9.86
N SER A 56 16.75 2.32 -10.83
CA SER A 56 18.08 1.77 -10.65
C SER A 56 18.88 1.86 -11.96
N ARG A 57 20.21 1.74 -11.86
CA ARG A 57 21.06 1.55 -13.04
C ARG A 57 20.97 0.12 -13.58
N ASP A 58 20.55 -0.82 -12.74
CA ASP A 58 20.27 -2.21 -13.10
C ASP A 58 18.76 -2.42 -13.25
N LEU A 59 18.36 -3.02 -14.38
CA LEU A 59 16.96 -3.25 -14.69
C LEU A 59 16.29 -4.17 -13.67
N GLN A 60 16.95 -5.27 -13.31
CA GLN A 60 16.36 -6.28 -12.44
C GLN A 60 16.12 -5.71 -11.04
N MET A 61 17.06 -4.91 -10.53
CA MET A 61 16.93 -4.22 -9.27
C MET A 61 15.78 -3.21 -9.27
N ALA A 62 15.63 -2.41 -10.34
CA ALA A 62 14.49 -1.49 -10.47
C ALA A 62 13.14 -2.24 -10.40
N VAL A 63 13.03 -3.35 -11.14
CA VAL A 63 11.80 -4.16 -11.17
C VAL A 63 11.54 -4.82 -9.82
N ASN A 64 12.56 -5.41 -9.18
CA ASN A 64 12.41 -6.08 -7.89
C ASN A 64 12.01 -5.11 -6.79
N THR A 65 12.68 -3.95 -6.69
CA THR A 65 12.34 -2.94 -5.70
C THR A 65 10.92 -2.43 -5.88
N ALA A 66 10.51 -2.09 -7.11
CA ALA A 66 9.13 -1.69 -7.37
C ALA A 66 8.16 -2.81 -6.96
N THR A 67 8.40 -4.05 -7.39
CA THR A 67 7.54 -5.20 -7.06
C THR A 67 7.35 -5.36 -5.54
N GLU A 68 8.41 -5.27 -4.75
CA GLU A 68 8.28 -5.43 -3.29
C GLU A 68 7.65 -4.21 -2.61
N GLU A 69 7.89 -3.01 -3.11
CA GLU A 69 7.16 -1.84 -2.61
C GLU A 69 5.65 -1.93 -2.88
N ALA A 70 5.23 -2.46 -4.04
CA ALA A 70 3.81 -2.71 -4.31
C ALA A 70 3.24 -3.77 -3.36
N ARG A 71 3.99 -4.85 -3.10
CA ARG A 71 3.60 -5.91 -2.15
C ARG A 71 3.43 -5.35 -0.74
N VAL A 72 4.35 -4.50 -0.29
CA VAL A 72 4.26 -3.82 1.02
C VAL A 72 3.04 -2.89 1.09
N GLN A 73 2.72 -2.18 0.00
CA GLN A 73 1.51 -1.35 -0.03
C GLN A 73 0.23 -2.20 0.09
N ILE A 74 0.13 -3.32 -0.65
CA ILE A 74 -0.98 -4.27 -0.51
C ILE A 74 -1.09 -4.78 0.93
N ALA A 75 0.03 -5.13 1.57
CA ALA A 75 0.05 -5.59 2.97
C ALA A 75 -0.56 -4.56 3.92
N ARG A 76 -0.18 -3.29 3.78
CA ARG A 76 -0.69 -2.18 4.60
C ARG A 76 -2.17 -1.91 4.37
N GLU A 77 -2.60 -1.94 3.11
CA GLU A 77 -4.03 -1.78 2.78
C GLU A 77 -4.86 -2.92 3.37
N LEU A 78 -4.35 -4.15 3.30
CA LEU A 78 -5.01 -5.30 3.89
C LEU A 78 -5.08 -5.19 5.42
N GLU A 79 -3.97 -4.86 6.09
CA GLU A 79 -3.94 -4.65 7.54
C GLU A 79 -4.96 -3.59 7.98
N THR A 80 -5.07 -2.50 7.22
CA THR A 80 -6.05 -1.43 7.46
C THR A 80 -7.49 -1.93 7.31
N LYS A 81 -7.77 -2.70 6.25
CA LYS A 81 -9.11 -3.30 6.01
C LYS A 81 -9.50 -4.26 7.13
N VAL A 82 -8.63 -5.20 7.50
CA VAL A 82 -8.92 -6.19 8.55
C VAL A 82 -9.07 -5.51 9.91
N SER A 83 -8.22 -4.53 10.22
CA SER A 83 -8.34 -3.76 11.47
C SER A 83 -9.66 -2.97 11.52
N GLY A 84 -10.08 -2.38 10.39
CA GLY A 84 -11.37 -1.71 10.26
C GLY A 84 -12.55 -2.67 10.48
N LEU A 85 -12.45 -3.90 9.98
CA LEU A 85 -13.47 -4.93 10.18
C LEU A 85 -13.59 -5.32 11.67
N PHE A 86 -12.47 -5.58 12.34
CA PHE A 86 -12.48 -5.87 13.79
C PHE A 86 -12.99 -4.70 14.63
N LYS A 87 -12.69 -3.45 14.22
CA LYS A 87 -13.27 -2.27 14.85
C LYS A 87 -14.79 -2.27 14.73
N ARG A 88 -15.33 -2.48 13.53
CA ARG A 88 -16.79 -2.59 13.29
C ARG A 88 -17.40 -3.72 14.13
N PHE A 89 -16.78 -4.90 14.16
CA PHE A 89 -17.28 -6.02 14.96
C PHE A 89 -17.45 -5.62 16.43
N ARG A 90 -16.43 -4.99 17.03
CA ARG A 90 -16.50 -4.51 18.42
C ARG A 90 -17.63 -3.53 18.66
N GLU A 91 -17.80 -2.57 17.76
CA GLU A 91 -18.86 -1.57 17.83
C GLU A 91 -20.26 -2.23 17.79
N GLU A 92 -20.44 -3.25 16.94
CA GLU A 92 -21.71 -3.97 16.79
C GLU A 92 -22.07 -4.84 18.00
N VAL A 93 -21.08 -5.44 18.67
CA VAL A 93 -21.32 -6.33 19.82
C VAL A 93 -21.17 -5.64 21.18
N GLY A 94 -20.84 -4.35 21.19
CA GLY A 94 -20.67 -3.56 22.41
C GLY A 94 -19.48 -3.98 23.28
N VAL A 95 -18.46 -4.63 22.68
CA VAL A 95 -17.26 -5.05 23.41
C VAL A 95 -16.28 -3.87 23.44
N GLY A 96 -16.04 -3.33 24.63
CA GLY A 96 -15.11 -2.22 24.87
C GLY A 96 -13.63 -2.57 24.60
N GLU A 97 -12.70 -1.82 25.21
CA GLU A 97 -11.25 -2.07 25.08
C GLU A 97 -10.78 -3.25 25.95
N ASP A 98 -11.21 -4.46 25.59
CA ASP A 98 -10.67 -5.70 26.13
C ASP A 98 -9.25 -5.93 25.57
N ALA A 99 -8.24 -5.92 26.44
CA ALA A 99 -6.83 -6.08 26.05
C ALA A 99 -6.51 -7.47 25.46
N GLU A 100 -7.18 -8.52 25.93
CA GLU A 100 -7.06 -9.87 25.36
C GLU A 100 -7.57 -9.85 23.92
N PHE A 101 -8.70 -9.18 23.71
CA PHE A 101 -9.32 -9.04 22.40
C PHE A 101 -8.45 -8.26 21.40
N LEU A 102 -7.87 -7.13 21.84
CA LEU A 102 -6.97 -6.34 21.00
C LEU A 102 -5.75 -7.17 20.56
N THR A 103 -5.20 -7.97 21.48
CA THR A 103 -4.09 -8.88 21.20
C THR A 103 -4.49 -9.92 20.17
N GLN A 104 -5.60 -10.63 20.41
CA GLN A 104 -6.11 -11.66 19.49
C GLN A 104 -6.42 -11.10 18.10
N SER A 105 -7.06 -9.93 17.99
CA SER A 105 -7.35 -9.29 16.70
C SER A 105 -6.08 -8.93 15.95
N THR A 106 -5.07 -8.42 16.66
CA THR A 106 -3.76 -8.10 16.09
C THR A 106 -3.07 -9.36 15.56
N ASP A 107 -3.11 -10.45 16.32
CA ASP A 107 -2.50 -11.72 15.92
C ASP A 107 -3.20 -12.33 14.70
N VAL A 108 -4.53 -12.26 14.64
CA VAL A 108 -5.31 -12.70 13.47
C VAL A 108 -4.96 -11.84 12.25
N SER A 109 -4.98 -10.51 12.37
CA SER A 109 -4.59 -9.60 11.27
C SER A 109 -3.21 -9.95 10.73
N LYS A 110 -2.20 -10.05 11.60
CA LYS A 110 -0.82 -10.37 11.18
C LYS A 110 -0.72 -11.73 10.52
N SER A 111 -1.40 -12.74 11.07
CA SER A 111 -1.41 -14.09 10.51
C SER A 111 -2.00 -14.07 9.10
N VAL A 112 -3.16 -13.43 8.91
CA VAL A 112 -3.86 -13.38 7.62
C VAL A 112 -3.03 -12.61 6.60
N VAL A 113 -2.50 -11.44 6.95
CA VAL A 113 -1.63 -10.66 6.05
C VAL A 113 -0.42 -11.49 5.63
N SER A 114 0.27 -12.11 6.58
CA SER A 114 1.48 -12.90 6.29
C SER A 114 1.21 -14.09 5.37
N THR A 115 0.15 -14.86 5.62
CA THR A 115 -0.15 -16.08 4.83
C THR A 115 -0.70 -15.76 3.44
N THR A 116 -1.41 -14.64 3.28
CA THR A 116 -2.10 -14.30 2.03
C THR A 116 -1.28 -13.48 1.06
N LEU A 117 -0.22 -12.80 1.52
CA LEU A 117 0.68 -12.04 0.63
C LEU A 117 1.36 -12.87 -0.45
N ASN A 118 1.48 -14.19 -0.25
CA ASN A 118 1.95 -15.12 -1.29
C ASN A 118 1.03 -15.16 -2.52
N GLY A 119 -0.24 -14.76 -2.37
CA GLY A 119 -1.22 -14.67 -3.45
C GLY A 119 -1.12 -13.38 -4.29
N THR A 120 -0.18 -12.49 -3.99
CA THR A 120 0.04 -11.26 -4.79
C THR A 120 0.60 -11.58 -6.18
N LYS A 121 0.14 -10.84 -7.19
CA LYS A 121 0.54 -11.02 -8.59
C LYS A 121 0.77 -9.68 -9.27
N VAL A 122 1.76 -9.60 -10.16
CA VAL A 122 1.97 -8.41 -10.99
C VAL A 122 0.91 -8.38 -12.10
N ARG A 123 0.00 -7.39 -12.03
CA ARG A 123 -1.04 -7.15 -13.04
C ARG A 123 -0.47 -6.41 -14.26
N LYS A 124 0.38 -5.38 -14.04
CA LYS A 124 1.04 -4.61 -15.11
C LYS A 124 2.46 -4.22 -14.71
N LYS A 125 3.32 -4.04 -15.72
CA LYS A 125 4.67 -3.51 -15.55
C LYS A 125 5.04 -2.67 -16.76
N GLU A 126 5.68 -1.54 -16.54
CA GLU A 126 6.22 -0.68 -17.59
C GLU A 126 7.61 -0.18 -17.19
N ILE A 127 8.52 -0.08 -18.17
CA ILE A 127 9.92 0.27 -17.94
C ILE A 127 10.27 1.43 -18.86
N VAL A 128 10.87 2.48 -18.31
CA VAL A 128 11.29 3.66 -19.06
C VAL A 128 12.71 4.05 -18.68
N GLN A 129 13.42 4.73 -19.58
CA GLN A 129 14.72 5.31 -19.26
C GLN A 129 14.51 6.67 -18.59
N GLU A 130 15.15 6.92 -17.46
CA GLU A 130 15.07 8.19 -16.75
C GLU A 130 16.44 8.60 -16.21
N GLY A 131 16.91 9.78 -16.61
CA GLY A 131 18.08 10.41 -15.99
C GLY A 131 19.38 9.60 -16.02
N GLY A 132 19.57 8.74 -17.03
CA GLY A 132 20.73 7.83 -17.11
C GLY A 132 20.58 6.54 -16.29
N GLY A 133 19.41 6.30 -15.71
CA GLY A 133 18.99 5.04 -15.10
C GLY A 133 17.72 4.50 -15.75
N ILE A 134 17.17 3.46 -15.14
CA ILE A 134 15.98 2.74 -15.59
C ILE A 134 14.94 2.87 -14.49
N ARG A 135 13.75 3.35 -14.83
CA ARG A 135 12.59 3.34 -13.94
C ARG A 135 11.68 2.17 -14.32
N ALA A 136 11.27 1.41 -13.32
CA ALA A 136 10.21 0.42 -13.44
C ALA A 136 8.96 0.91 -12.70
N TYR A 137 7.80 0.81 -13.33
CA TYR A 137 6.49 0.95 -12.74
C TYR A 137 5.85 -0.43 -12.64
N VAL A 138 5.25 -0.75 -11.49
CA VAL A 138 4.58 -2.03 -11.24
C VAL A 138 3.18 -1.76 -10.69
N LEU A 139 2.20 -2.46 -11.23
CA LEU A 139 0.86 -2.59 -10.68
C LEU A 139 0.71 -4.02 -10.17
N MET A 140 0.49 -4.18 -8.88
CA MET A 140 0.29 -5.47 -8.23
C MET A 140 -1.16 -5.60 -7.78
N GLU A 141 -1.68 -6.82 -7.80
CA GLU A 141 -3.01 -7.17 -7.31
C GLU A 141 -2.96 -8.34 -6.35
N MET A 142 -3.98 -8.44 -5.49
CA MET A 142 -4.24 -9.60 -4.64
C MET A 142 -5.75 -9.80 -4.55
N ALA A 143 -6.22 -11.01 -4.83
CA ALA A 143 -7.64 -11.34 -4.75
C ALA A 143 -8.11 -11.35 -3.29
N LEU A 144 -9.25 -10.72 -3.01
CA LEU A 144 -9.83 -10.64 -1.67
C LEU A 144 -10.54 -11.93 -1.23
N GLY A 145 -10.99 -12.77 -2.17
CA GLY A 145 -11.68 -14.04 -1.85
C GLY A 145 -10.88 -14.95 -0.90
N PRO A 146 -9.65 -15.36 -1.27
CA PRO A 146 -8.79 -16.19 -0.40
C PRO A 146 -8.43 -15.50 0.93
N VAL A 147 -8.37 -14.17 0.94
CA VAL A 147 -8.09 -13.40 2.16
C VAL A 147 -9.27 -13.45 3.13
N ASN A 148 -10.48 -13.26 2.62
CA ASN A 148 -11.71 -13.35 3.41
C ASN A 148 -11.90 -14.76 3.95
N GLU A 149 -11.61 -15.79 3.14
CA GLU A 149 -11.65 -17.19 3.56
C GLU A 149 -10.65 -17.46 4.70
N ALA A 150 -9.39 -17.02 4.53
CA ALA A 150 -8.36 -17.17 5.56
C ALA A 150 -8.73 -16.43 6.86
N LEU A 151 -9.28 -15.22 6.76
CA LEU A 151 -9.74 -14.44 7.91
C LEU A 151 -10.88 -15.13 8.65
N LEU A 152 -11.90 -15.59 7.92
CA LEU A 152 -13.05 -16.29 8.49
C LEU A 152 -12.62 -17.55 9.24
N ASN A 153 -11.77 -18.37 8.62
CA ASN A 153 -11.23 -19.58 9.23
C ASN A 153 -10.44 -19.26 10.50
N LYS A 154 -9.58 -18.24 10.45
CA LYS A 154 -8.78 -17.85 11.61
C LYS A 154 -9.61 -17.33 12.78
N ILE A 155 -10.71 -16.62 12.51
CA ILE A 155 -11.67 -16.21 13.55
C ILE A 155 -12.40 -17.43 14.12
N LYS A 156 -12.84 -18.37 13.27
CA LYS A 156 -13.52 -19.61 13.70
C LYS A 156 -12.63 -20.49 14.58
N ASP A 157 -11.32 -20.55 14.29
CA ASP A 157 -10.33 -21.26 15.13
C ASP A 157 -10.20 -20.65 16.53
N GLN A 158 -10.42 -19.33 16.66
CA GLN A 158 -10.41 -18.63 17.93
C GLN A 158 -11.81 -18.63 18.56
N LYS A 159 -12.13 -19.68 19.34
CA LYS A 159 -13.47 -19.86 19.98
C LYS A 159 -14.04 -18.61 20.66
N ASN A 160 -13.21 -17.86 21.39
CA ASN A 160 -13.63 -16.64 22.10
C ASN A 160 -14.07 -15.55 21.10
N MET A 161 -13.27 -15.32 20.06
CA MET A 161 -13.57 -14.38 18.97
C MET A 161 -14.84 -14.77 18.23
N TYR A 162 -14.92 -16.03 17.80
CA TYR A 162 -16.08 -16.54 17.07
C TYR A 162 -17.38 -16.39 17.87
N THR A 163 -17.35 -16.75 19.15
CA THR A 163 -18.54 -16.65 20.02
C THR A 163 -19.04 -15.22 20.14
N ARG A 164 -18.11 -14.26 20.25
CA ARG A 164 -18.45 -12.83 20.36
C ARG A 164 -19.01 -12.29 19.04
N PHE A 165 -18.42 -12.66 17.91
CA PHE A 165 -18.67 -11.99 16.63
C PHE A 165 -19.61 -12.68 15.67
N ARG A 166 -19.90 -13.96 15.85
CA ARG A 166 -20.80 -14.70 14.94
C ARG A 166 -22.18 -14.04 14.75
N ALA A 167 -22.62 -13.22 15.70
CA ALA A 167 -23.90 -12.50 15.64
C ALA A 167 -23.78 -11.08 15.05
N SER A 168 -22.56 -10.58 14.80
CA SER A 168 -22.32 -9.26 14.24
C SER A 168 -22.71 -9.23 12.75
N GLN A 169 -23.19 -8.08 12.29
CA GLN A 169 -23.55 -7.88 10.88
C GLN A 169 -22.30 -8.03 10.00
N GLY A 170 -21.18 -7.44 10.43
CA GLY A 170 -19.94 -7.55 9.68
C GLY A 170 -19.43 -8.99 9.55
N PHE A 171 -19.64 -9.85 10.56
CA PHE A 171 -19.24 -11.25 10.46
C PHE A 171 -20.12 -12.02 9.47
N GLN A 172 -21.43 -11.75 9.47
CA GLN A 172 -22.36 -12.30 8.49
C GLN A 172 -22.04 -11.82 7.06
N GLU A 173 -21.60 -10.57 6.89
CA GLU A 173 -21.11 -10.05 5.61
C GLU A 173 -19.85 -10.81 5.15
N LEU A 174 -18.89 -11.02 6.06
CA LEU A 174 -17.69 -11.81 5.77
C LEU A 174 -18.03 -13.24 5.34
N GLU A 175 -18.97 -13.90 6.03
CA GLU A 175 -19.44 -15.25 5.64
C GLU A 175 -20.07 -15.25 4.24
N LYS A 176 -20.93 -14.28 3.95
CA LYS A 176 -21.56 -14.15 2.62
C LYS A 176 -20.54 -13.94 1.51
N ASP A 177 -19.49 -13.15 1.77
CA ASP A 177 -18.46 -12.89 0.77
C ASP A 177 -17.60 -14.12 0.50
N VAL A 178 -17.30 -14.92 1.53
CA VAL A 178 -16.66 -16.24 1.36
C VAL A 178 -17.56 -17.20 0.58
N GLU A 179 -18.86 -17.28 0.91
CA GLU A 179 -19.81 -18.14 0.17
C GLU A 179 -19.93 -17.77 -1.31
N LYS A 180 -19.95 -16.47 -1.64
CA LYS A 180 -19.94 -16.01 -3.04
C LYS A 180 -18.66 -16.44 -3.74
N PHE A 181 -17.52 -16.34 -3.07
CA PHE A 181 -16.23 -16.74 -3.62
C PHE A 181 -16.15 -18.25 -3.88
N GLU A 182 -16.64 -19.08 -2.95
CA GLU A 182 -16.69 -20.54 -3.14
C GLU A 182 -17.57 -20.93 -4.34
N LYS A 183 -18.78 -20.35 -4.45
CA LYS A 183 -19.66 -20.59 -5.61
C LYS A 183 -19.02 -20.15 -6.92
N TRP A 184 -18.27 -19.05 -6.90
CA TRP A 184 -17.50 -18.60 -8.06
C TRP A 184 -16.39 -19.59 -8.43
N LYS A 185 -15.65 -20.14 -7.46
CA LYS A 185 -14.64 -21.19 -7.69
C LYS A 185 -15.23 -22.46 -8.31
N GLU A 186 -16.37 -22.92 -7.78
CA GLU A 186 -17.06 -24.12 -8.25
C GLU A 186 -17.57 -23.96 -9.70
N SER A 187 -18.10 -22.78 -10.05
CA SER A 187 -18.63 -22.51 -11.39
C SER A 187 -17.54 -22.22 -12.45
N ASN A 188 -16.33 -21.82 -12.04
CA ASN A 188 -15.25 -21.45 -12.96
C ASN A 188 -14.06 -22.43 -12.92
N GLY A 189 -14.25 -23.65 -12.39
CA GLY A 189 -13.28 -24.75 -12.48
C GLY A 189 -11.99 -24.50 -11.70
N GLY A 190 -12.14 -24.07 -10.44
CA GLY A 190 -11.08 -23.73 -9.47
C GLY A 190 -9.64 -24.14 -9.82
N TYR A 191 -8.77 -23.14 -9.96
CA TYR A 191 -7.31 -23.31 -9.89
C TYR A 191 -6.83 -23.25 -8.45
#